data_AF-A0A2D7JUX9-F1
#
_entry.id   AF-A0A2D7JUX9-F1
#
_cell.length_a   1.000
_cell.length_b   1.000
_cell.length_c   1.000
_cell.angle_alpha   90.00
_cell.angle_beta   90.00
_cell.angle_gamma   90.00
#
_symmetry.space_group_name_H-M   'P 1'
#
loop_
_entity.id
_entity.type
_entity.pdbx_description
1 polymer ?
#
loop_
_entity_poly.entity_id
_entity_poly.type
_entity_poly.pdbx_seq_one_letter_code
_entity_poly.pdbx_strand_id
1 'polypeptide(L)'
;MVEDQLKHFKGIAACPVCGCLERHGTMRCPECGTFHSGSIMQEREPPTASERIDDERPELDPRNYSLGPNHNAPEESFEQSDDVKSWDGGSSDFTFEDDDEPIHIESEKVVLPEPEILANED
;
A
#
# COMPACT_ATOMS: atom_id res chain seq x y z
N MET A 1 -12.36 -11.68 -41.45
CA MET A 1 -11.66 -12.56 -40.50
C MET A 1 -12.04 -12.07 -39.12
N VAL A 2 -12.63 -12.91 -38.29
CA VAL A 2 -13.07 -12.51 -36.93
C VAL A 2 -11.82 -12.44 -36.06
N GLU A 3 -11.59 -11.30 -35.42
CA GLU A 3 -10.45 -11.15 -34.53
C GLU A 3 -10.66 -11.96 -33.25
N ASP A 4 -9.58 -12.58 -32.77
CA ASP A 4 -9.58 -13.38 -31.55
C ASP A 4 -9.75 -12.49 -30.32
N GLN A 5 -10.95 -12.53 -29.73
CA GLN A 5 -11.35 -11.75 -28.57
C GLN A 5 -10.55 -12.12 -27.31
N LEU A 6 -9.93 -13.29 -27.25
CA LEU A 6 -9.13 -13.71 -26.09
C LEU A 6 -7.81 -12.94 -25.98
N LYS A 7 -7.37 -12.27 -27.05
CA LYS A 7 -6.19 -11.40 -27.02
C LYS A 7 -6.31 -10.24 -26.02
N HIS A 8 -7.53 -9.81 -25.68
CA HIS A 8 -7.76 -8.76 -24.68
C HIS A 8 -7.33 -9.17 -23.27
N PHE A 9 -7.24 -10.48 -22.98
CA PHE A 9 -6.87 -10.99 -21.67
C PHE A 9 -5.37 -11.28 -21.52
N LYS A 10 -4.56 -10.97 -22.54
CA LYS A 10 -3.10 -11.13 -22.44
C LYS A 10 -2.53 -10.15 -21.39
N GLY A 11 -1.75 -10.68 -20.45
CA GLY A 11 -1.14 -9.89 -19.38
C GLY A 11 -2.09 -9.56 -18.23
N ILE A 12 -3.22 -10.26 -18.11
CA ILE A 12 -4.14 -10.18 -16.97
C ILE A 12 -3.92 -11.41 -16.08
N ALA A 13 -3.94 -11.23 -14.76
CA ALA A 13 -3.86 -12.26 -13.74
C ALA A 13 -5.10 -12.21 -12.85
N ALA A 14 -5.56 -13.37 -12.39
CA ALA A 14 -6.67 -13.46 -11.44
C ALA A 14 -6.14 -13.42 -10.00
N CYS A 15 -6.78 -12.61 -9.15
CA CYS A 15 -6.49 -12.58 -7.72
C CYS A 15 -6.84 -13.96 -7.09
N PRO A 16 -5.91 -14.62 -6.36
CA PRO A 16 -6.18 -15.92 -5.74
C PRO A 16 -7.21 -15.85 -4.60
N VAL A 17 -7.51 -14.65 -4.08
CA VAL A 17 -8.43 -14.47 -2.94
C VAL A 17 -9.86 -14.20 -3.40
N CYS A 18 -10.07 -13.26 -4.31
CA CYS A 18 -11.41 -12.84 -4.74
C CYS A 18 -11.72 -13.13 -6.22
N GLY A 19 -10.75 -13.61 -7.00
CA GLY A 19 -10.93 -13.89 -8.43
C GLY A 19 -11.01 -12.65 -9.33
N CYS A 20 -10.77 -11.45 -8.80
CA CYS A 20 -10.72 -10.23 -9.61
C CYS A 20 -9.60 -10.32 -10.67
N LEU A 21 -9.93 -9.93 -11.92
CA LEU A 21 -9.00 -9.90 -13.04
C LEU A 21 -8.28 -8.55 -13.07
N GLU A 22 -6.96 -8.57 -12.96
CA GLU A 22 -6.13 -7.38 -12.85
C GLU A 22 -4.86 -7.52 -13.72
N ARG A 23 -4.18 -6.42 -14.06
CA ARG A 23 -2.92 -6.49 -14.80
C ARG A 23 -1.88 -7.31 -14.03
N HIS A 24 -1.17 -8.15 -14.76
CA HIS A 24 -0.06 -8.93 -14.21
C HIS A 24 1.02 -7.98 -13.68
N GLY A 25 1.38 -8.14 -12.40
CA GLY A 25 2.33 -7.26 -11.71
C GLY A 25 1.68 -6.18 -10.84
N THR A 26 0.35 -6.10 -10.78
CA THR A 26 -0.32 -5.23 -9.83
C THR A 26 -0.06 -5.68 -8.38
N MET A 27 0.50 -4.77 -7.57
CA MET A 27 0.93 -5.03 -6.20
C MET A 27 -0.23 -5.33 -5.24
N ARG A 28 -1.42 -4.77 -5.51
CA ARG A 28 -2.61 -4.83 -4.65
C ARG A 28 -3.88 -5.03 -5.47
N CYS A 29 -4.70 -6.00 -5.10
CA CYS A 29 -6.01 -6.18 -5.72
C CYS A 29 -6.96 -4.99 -5.39
N PRO A 30 -7.63 -4.38 -6.38
CA PRO A 30 -8.53 -3.25 -6.14
C PRO A 30 -9.80 -3.63 -5.35
N GLU A 31 -10.22 -4.88 -5.43
CA GLU A 31 -11.45 -5.36 -4.77
C GLU A 31 -11.20 -5.79 -3.33
N CYS A 32 -10.32 -6.78 -3.11
CA CYS A 32 -10.09 -7.35 -1.77
C CYS A 32 -8.92 -6.71 -1.01
N GLY A 33 -8.19 -5.79 -1.64
CA GLY A 33 -7.03 -5.12 -1.03
C GLY A 33 -5.85 -6.04 -0.70
N THR A 34 -5.87 -7.30 -1.12
CA THR A 34 -4.77 -8.25 -0.88
C THR A 34 -3.53 -7.84 -1.67
N PHE A 35 -2.37 -7.89 -1.01
CA PHE A 35 -1.09 -7.65 -1.65
C PHE A 35 -0.56 -8.93 -2.31
N HIS A 36 -0.18 -8.85 -3.58
CA HIS A 36 0.39 -9.97 -4.35
C HIS A 36 1.92 -10.01 -4.30
N SER A 37 2.53 -8.99 -3.73
CA SER A 37 3.97 -8.78 -3.64
C SER A 37 4.36 -8.41 -2.20
N GLY A 38 5.22 -9.21 -1.58
CA GLY A 38 5.74 -8.95 -0.23
C GLY A 38 6.80 -7.84 -0.16
N SER A 39 7.25 -7.30 -1.30
CA SER A 39 8.38 -6.37 -1.37
C SER A 39 8.15 -5.01 -0.71
N ILE A 40 6.89 -4.60 -0.50
CA ILE A 40 6.54 -3.35 0.21
C ILE A 40 6.23 -3.55 1.68
N MET A 41 6.08 -4.79 2.14
CA MET A 41 6.00 -5.10 3.56
C MET A 41 7.43 -5.26 4.05
N GLN A 42 8.04 -4.16 4.47
CA GLN A 42 9.26 -4.26 5.24
C GLN A 42 8.91 -4.98 6.54
N GLU A 43 9.35 -6.23 6.66
CA GLU A 43 9.29 -6.96 7.93
C GLU A 43 10.20 -6.22 8.91
N ARG A 44 9.61 -5.31 9.68
CA ARG A 44 10.28 -4.66 10.80
C ARG A 44 10.23 -5.64 11.95
N GLU A 45 11.40 -5.96 12.51
CA GLU A 45 11.44 -6.69 13.77
C GLU A 45 10.67 -5.88 14.82
N PRO A 46 9.72 -6.49 15.54
CA PRO A 46 9.05 -5.80 16.63
C PRO A 46 10.09 -5.37 17.65
N PRO A 47 9.94 -4.19 18.28
CA PRO A 47 10.84 -3.78 19.35
C PRO A 47 10.87 -4.87 20.43
N THR A 48 12.07 -5.18 20.90
CA THR A 48 12.27 -6.19 21.96
C THR A 48 11.54 -5.75 23.23
N ALA A 49 11.19 -6.71 24.10
CA ALA A 49 10.50 -6.39 25.36
C ALA A 49 11.30 -5.39 26.23
N SER A 50 12.62 -5.37 26.09
CA SER A 50 13.55 -4.42 26.72
C SER A 50 13.58 -3.02 26.08
N GLU A 51 13.13 -2.87 24.83
CA GLU A 51 13.03 -1.60 24.10
C GLU A 51 11.62 -0.99 24.16
N ARG A 52 10.65 -1.73 24.72
CA ARG A 52 9.42 -1.10 25.20
C ARG A 52 9.85 -0.23 26.35
N ILE A 53 10.04 1.04 26.08
CA ILE A 53 10.27 2.00 27.14
C ILE A 53 9.01 1.93 27.99
N ASP A 54 9.12 1.34 29.18
CA ASP A 54 8.17 1.49 30.27
C ASP A 54 8.29 2.93 30.78
N ASP A 55 8.17 3.92 29.88
CA ASP A 55 7.98 5.32 30.27
C ASP A 55 6.62 5.34 30.97
N GLU A 56 6.70 5.26 32.29
CA GLU A 56 5.74 5.70 33.29
C GLU A 56 4.30 5.67 32.75
N ARG A 57 3.77 4.47 32.45
CA ARG A 57 2.35 4.36 32.10
C ARG A 57 1.58 4.97 33.27
N PRO A 58 0.87 6.10 33.07
CA PRO A 58 0.17 6.74 34.16
C PRO A 58 -0.85 5.74 34.72
N GLU A 59 -1.02 5.71 36.04
CA GLU A 59 -2.06 4.91 36.67
C GLU A 59 -3.43 5.49 36.27
N LEU A 60 -4.00 4.96 35.17
CA LEU A 60 -5.29 5.38 34.66
C LEU A 60 -6.41 4.66 35.45
N ASP A 61 -7.33 5.43 36.05
CA ASP A 61 -8.56 4.87 36.61
C ASP A 61 -9.50 4.43 35.46
N PRO A 62 -9.87 3.13 35.35
CA PRO A 62 -10.80 2.66 34.33
C PRO A 62 -12.18 3.34 34.34
N ARG A 63 -12.56 3.97 35.46
CA ARG A 63 -13.82 4.75 35.58
C ARG A 63 -13.79 6.02 34.72
N ASN A 64 -12.62 6.54 34.40
CA ASN A 64 -12.46 7.70 33.51
C ASN A 64 -12.76 7.36 32.04
N TYR A 65 -12.94 6.08 31.70
CA TYR A 65 -13.29 5.62 30.36
C TYR A 65 -14.60 4.83 30.33
N SER A 66 -15.38 4.87 31.42
CA SER A 66 -16.66 4.19 31.53
C SER A 66 -17.81 5.14 31.16
N LEU A 67 -18.68 4.73 30.23
CA LEU A 67 -19.89 5.49 29.82
C LEU A 67 -21.03 5.46 30.86
N GLY A 68 -20.68 5.34 32.14
CA GLY A 68 -21.65 5.28 33.22
C GLY A 68 -22.29 6.65 33.49
N PRO A 69 -23.55 6.70 33.99
CA PRO A 69 -24.25 7.95 34.26
C PRO A 69 -23.61 8.83 35.37
N ASN A 70 -22.63 8.31 36.12
CA ASN A 70 -21.86 9.05 37.14
C ASN A 70 -20.45 9.45 36.66
N HIS A 71 -20.21 9.47 35.35
CA HIS A 71 -18.91 9.82 34.78
C HIS A 71 -18.68 11.34 34.86
N ASN A 72 -17.60 11.75 35.53
CA ASN A 72 -17.08 13.11 35.49
C ASN A 72 -15.71 13.05 34.80
N ALA A 73 -15.54 13.83 33.73
CA ALA A 73 -14.28 13.87 33.01
C ALA A 73 -13.20 14.49 33.91
N PRO A 74 -12.00 13.90 34.00
CA PRO A 74 -10.90 14.52 34.72
C PRO A 74 -10.47 15.83 34.05
N GLU A 75 -10.03 16.81 34.84
CA GLU A 75 -9.41 18.02 34.32
C GLU A 75 -7.97 17.69 33.89
N GLU A 76 -7.77 17.45 32.60
CA GLU A 76 -6.45 17.14 32.03
C GLU A 76 -5.65 18.42 31.81
N SER A 77 -4.48 18.54 32.46
CA SER A 77 -3.49 19.57 32.15
C SER A 77 -2.46 18.98 31.18
N PHE A 78 -2.36 19.56 29.98
CA PHE A 78 -1.37 19.15 28.99
C PHE A 78 0.00 19.74 29.34
N GLU A 79 0.93 18.90 29.79
CA GLU A 79 2.35 19.25 29.81
C GLU A 79 2.91 18.96 28.41
N GLN A 80 3.27 20.03 27.69
CA GLN A 80 3.90 19.91 26.38
C GLN A 80 5.26 19.23 26.55
N SER A 81 5.34 17.93 26.26
CA SER A 81 6.60 17.20 26.25
C SER A 81 7.44 17.62 25.04
N ASP A 82 8.70 17.98 25.27
CA ASP A 82 9.67 18.31 24.21
C ASP A 82 10.08 17.09 23.35
N ASP A 83 9.62 15.88 23.70
CA ASP A 83 9.88 14.59 23.02
C ASP A 83 9.09 14.38 21.72
N VAL A 84 8.78 15.45 20.99
CA VAL A 84 8.18 15.35 19.65
C VAL A 84 9.28 14.95 18.66
N LYS A 85 9.41 13.65 18.40
CA LYS A 85 10.24 13.15 17.29
C LYS A 85 9.69 13.68 15.98
N SER A 86 10.48 14.48 15.27
CA SER A 86 10.16 14.93 13.91
C SER A 86 9.98 13.71 13.02
N TRP A 87 8.78 13.52 12.49
CA TRP A 87 8.51 12.47 11.52
C TRP A 87 9.17 12.86 10.19
N ASP A 88 10.35 12.29 9.93
CA ASP A 88 11.01 12.34 8.62
C ASP A 88 10.78 10.98 7.95
N GLY A 89 9.85 10.92 7.00
CA GLY A 89 9.43 9.67 6.38
C GLY A 89 8.11 9.71 5.61
N GLY A 90 7.66 10.89 5.17
CA GLY A 90 6.59 10.98 4.18
C GLY A 90 7.17 10.75 2.79
N SER A 91 7.14 9.51 2.28
CA SER A 91 7.60 9.19 0.91
C SER A 91 6.60 9.63 -0.18
N SER A 92 5.91 10.75 0.04
CA SER A 92 4.93 11.27 -0.90
C SER A 92 5.16 12.76 -1.09
N ASP A 93 6.10 13.06 -1.97
CA ASP A 93 6.19 14.37 -2.60
C ASP A 93 5.01 14.47 -3.57
N PHE A 94 3.89 15.03 -3.12
CA PHE A 94 2.76 15.41 -3.99
C PHE A 94 3.00 16.84 -4.50
N THR A 95 4.14 17.06 -5.13
CA THR A 95 4.38 18.22 -5.99
C THR A 95 3.83 17.88 -7.36
N PHE A 96 2.59 18.29 -7.61
CA PHE A 96 2.15 18.46 -8.99
C PHE A 96 2.80 19.75 -9.47
N GLU A 97 3.79 19.64 -10.34
CA GLU A 97 4.11 20.74 -11.25
C GLU A 97 2.83 20.96 -12.07
N ASP A 98 2.17 22.11 -11.88
CA ASP A 98 1.06 22.56 -12.72
C ASP A 98 1.61 22.87 -14.12
N ASP A 99 2.09 21.84 -14.81
CA ASP A 99 2.37 21.88 -16.24
C ASP A 99 1.04 21.60 -16.93
N ASP A 100 0.40 22.66 -17.44
CA ASP A 100 -0.84 22.61 -18.22
C ASP A 100 -0.68 21.83 -19.56
N GLU A 101 0.49 21.23 -19.80
CA GLU A 101 0.77 20.43 -20.99
C GLU A 101 0.29 18.97 -20.82
N PRO A 102 -0.51 18.45 -21.77
CA PRO A 102 -0.94 17.07 -21.73
C PRO A 102 0.27 16.14 -21.85
N ILE A 103 0.42 15.21 -20.89
CA ILE A 103 1.47 14.18 -20.86
C ILE A 103 1.55 13.48 -22.22
N HIS A 104 2.61 13.78 -22.98
CA HIS A 104 2.83 13.19 -24.30
C HIS A 104 3.53 11.84 -24.13
N ILE A 105 2.75 10.75 -24.13
CA ILE A 105 3.29 9.40 -24.14
C ILE A 105 3.74 9.11 -25.58
N GLU A 106 5.03 9.34 -25.86
CA GLU A 106 5.62 8.97 -27.14
C GLU A 106 5.57 7.44 -27.27
N SER A 107 4.70 6.97 -28.16
CA SER A 107 4.60 5.55 -28.50
C SER A 107 5.74 5.20 -29.45
N GLU A 108 6.94 5.07 -28.88
CA GLU A 108 8.09 4.55 -29.61
C GLU A 108 7.73 3.13 -30.08
N LYS A 109 7.64 2.95 -31.39
CA LYS A 109 7.35 1.66 -32.01
C LYS A 109 8.53 0.73 -31.75
N VAL A 110 8.45 -0.04 -30.67
CA VAL A 110 9.41 -1.10 -30.37
C VAL A 110 9.38 -2.11 -31.51
N VAL A 111 10.43 -2.12 -32.34
CA VAL A 111 10.61 -3.11 -33.40
C VAL A 111 11.03 -4.41 -32.73
N LEU A 112 10.05 -5.29 -32.49
CA LEU A 112 10.28 -6.61 -31.93
C LEU A 112 10.86 -7.53 -33.03
N PRO A 113 11.95 -8.28 -32.76
CA PRO A 113 12.48 -9.25 -33.71
C PRO A 113 11.51 -10.43 -33.87
N GLU A 114 11.53 -11.05 -35.05
CA GLU A 114 10.70 -12.21 -35.33
C GLU A 114 11.13 -13.42 -34.47
N PRO A 115 10.18 -14.16 -33.88
CA PRO A 115 10.50 -15.30 -33.05
C PRO A 115 11.04 -16.47 -33.88
N GLU A 116 12.07 -17.13 -33.39
CA GLU A 116 12.62 -18.35 -33.99
C GLU A 116 11.65 -19.52 -33.85
N ILE A 117 11.38 -20.20 -34.96
CA ILE A 117 10.51 -21.38 -35.06
C ILE A 117 11.34 -22.63 -34.75
N LEU A 118 11.15 -23.22 -33.57
CA LEU A 118 11.95 -24.36 -33.09
C LEU A 118 11.38 -25.75 -33.42
N ALA A 119 10.25 -25.84 -34.14
CA ALA A 119 9.71 -27.13 -34.57
C ALA A 119 9.01 -27.00 -35.92
N ASN A 120 9.53 -27.71 -36.93
CA ASN A 120 8.74 -28.13 -38.08
C ASN A 120 8.15 -29.49 -37.70
N GLU A 121 6.87 -29.50 -37.35
CA GLU A 121 6.13 -30.72 -37.11
C GLU A 121 5.65 -31.26 -38.47
N ASP A 122 6.32 -32.30 -38.97
CA ASP A 122 5.80 -33.24 -39.98
C ASP A 122 4.67 -34.12 -39.40
#